data_AF-A0AAV3RZ60-F1
#
_entry.id   AF-A0AAV3RZ60-F1
#
_cell.length_a   1.000
_cell.length_b   1.000
_cell.length_c   1.000
_cell.angle_alpha   90.00
_cell.angle_beta   90.00
_cell.angle_gamma   90.00
#
_symmetry.space_group_name_H-M   'P 1'
#
loop_
_entity.id
_entity.type
_entity.pdbx_description
1 polymer ?
#
loop_
_entity_poly.entity_id
_entity_poly.type
_entity_poly.pdbx_seq_one_letter_code
_entity_poly.pdbx_strand_id
1 'polypeptide(L)'
;MCYHSKEEEHAGILPSGNNNSSISNKRNKMTLFAVFGSLLIVASIIGLAASVASSKHQKVSNQHAKIELQTAHLIVKSSCESTLYPDLCYSSLADELKTSKPSRSKKIKNQKDVIEIALNITIKNVQQNQKVVETILNKHNNNKLPKRVKGALQDCLETIDETLDELHKAIEDLEIYPNKKSLRKHADDLKTLLSAAMTNPETCIDGFSHDEAAKKVREELLNGQEHIEKLCSNSLAMICNMTNTDIANEEMLNGRKLKEEENNGWPEWLSAGDRRLLQSTTVTPNVVVAADGSGNFKTISEAVNKAPTKSSKRYVIRIKAGVYRENVEVPNTKTNIMFVGDGKSNTIVTGSKNVVDGATTFNSATVGNYLYNSIVFYIFQPIHFF
;
A
#
# COMPACT_ATOMS: atom_id res chain seq x y z
N MET A 1 8.88 34.81 -28.69
CA MET A 1 9.99 34.55 -29.64
C MET A 1 9.55 33.37 -30.51
N CYS A 2 9.32 33.57 -31.82
CA CYS A 2 10.28 33.42 -32.94
C CYS A 2 10.62 31.94 -33.22
N TYR A 3 10.64 31.36 -34.44
CA TYR A 3 10.31 31.74 -35.83
C TYR A 3 10.30 30.43 -36.71
N HIS A 4 9.96 30.32 -38.02
CA HIS A 4 9.52 31.24 -39.10
C HIS A 4 8.67 30.49 -40.17
N SER A 5 8.27 31.23 -41.21
CA SER A 5 7.92 30.93 -42.63
C SER A 5 8.79 29.86 -43.38
N LYS A 6 8.57 29.41 -44.63
CA LYS A 6 7.77 29.79 -45.86
C LYS A 6 7.58 28.47 -46.70
N GLU A 7 6.50 28.16 -47.45
CA GLU A 7 5.94 28.68 -48.74
C GLU A 7 6.60 28.14 -50.03
N GLU A 8 5.86 28.09 -51.15
CA GLU A 8 6.11 27.29 -52.37
C GLU A 8 6.69 28.09 -53.57
N GLU A 9 7.21 27.41 -54.61
CA GLU A 9 6.76 27.66 -56.01
C GLU A 9 7.12 26.50 -56.99
N HIS A 10 6.50 26.52 -58.18
CA HIS A 10 6.71 25.62 -59.33
C HIS A 10 7.04 26.43 -60.61
N ALA A 11 7.64 25.81 -61.64
CA ALA A 11 7.90 26.44 -62.94
C ALA A 11 7.36 25.63 -64.14
N GLY A 12 7.07 26.32 -65.26
CA GLY A 12 6.55 25.74 -66.52
C GLY A 12 7.65 25.21 -67.48
N ILE A 13 7.48 25.14 -68.81
CA ILE A 13 6.53 25.80 -69.74
C ILE A 13 6.20 24.87 -70.97
N LEU A 14 5.16 25.24 -71.73
CA LEU A 14 4.65 24.80 -73.06
C LEU A 14 5.71 24.81 -74.23
N PRO A 15 5.44 24.43 -75.52
CA PRO A 15 4.13 24.33 -76.22
C PRO A 15 3.89 23.24 -77.33
N SER A 16 2.60 23.13 -77.68
CA SER A 16 1.92 22.94 -79.01
C SER A 16 2.67 22.48 -80.30
N GLY A 17 2.00 21.63 -81.09
CA GLY A 17 2.26 21.32 -82.52
C GLY A 17 1.31 20.22 -83.05
N ASN A 18 0.88 20.25 -84.33
CA ASN A 18 -0.23 19.40 -84.81
C ASN A 18 -0.14 18.93 -86.29
N ASN A 19 -0.92 17.87 -86.63
CA ASN A 19 -1.33 17.32 -87.93
C ASN A 19 -0.40 16.38 -88.74
N ASN A 20 -0.94 15.18 -89.04
CA ASN A 20 -0.93 14.40 -90.32
C ASN A 20 0.39 14.13 -91.09
N SER A 21 0.67 12.94 -91.65
CA SER A 21 -0.04 11.64 -91.74
C SER A 21 0.98 10.50 -91.96
N SER A 22 0.67 9.22 -91.75
CA SER A 22 0.19 8.28 -92.79
C SER A 22 0.21 6.82 -92.27
N ILE A 23 -0.26 5.85 -93.07
CA ILE A 23 -0.57 4.47 -92.64
C ILE A 23 0.64 3.51 -92.71
N SER A 24 0.92 2.75 -91.64
CA SER A 24 1.53 1.42 -91.76
C SER A 24 1.16 0.48 -90.59
N ASN A 25 1.32 -0.83 -90.78
CA ASN A 25 0.81 -1.88 -89.88
C ASN A 25 1.81 -2.32 -88.80
N LYS A 26 1.37 -2.44 -87.53
CA LYS A 26 1.40 -3.72 -86.75
C LYS A 26 0.81 -3.67 -85.33
N ARG A 27 -0.27 -4.44 -85.15
CA ARG A 27 -0.66 -5.29 -83.99
C ARG A 27 -0.12 -5.02 -82.56
N ASN A 28 -1.07 -4.95 -81.63
CA ASN A 28 -1.06 -5.57 -80.28
C ASN A 28 -0.23 -4.94 -79.12
N LYS A 29 -0.66 -3.79 -78.56
CA LYS A 29 -0.37 -3.40 -77.15
C LYS A 29 -1.51 -2.68 -76.38
N MET A 30 -2.76 -2.72 -76.88
CA MET A 30 -3.85 -1.84 -76.37
C MET A 30 -4.78 -2.43 -75.29
N THR A 31 -4.46 -3.58 -74.68
CA THR A 31 -5.28 -4.20 -73.62
C THR A 31 -4.67 -4.16 -72.22
N LEU A 32 -3.37 -3.86 -72.07
CA LEU A 32 -2.74 -3.76 -70.73
C LEU A 32 -3.11 -2.46 -70.01
N PHE A 33 -2.95 -1.31 -70.67
CA PHE A 33 -3.02 0.01 -70.02
C PHE A 33 -4.40 0.32 -69.42
N ALA A 34 -5.50 -0.15 -70.02
CA ALA A 34 -6.84 0.02 -69.47
C ALA A 34 -7.05 -0.74 -68.15
N VAL A 35 -6.48 -1.95 -68.02
CA VAL A 35 -6.54 -2.77 -66.81
C VAL A 35 -5.67 -2.16 -65.71
N PHE A 36 -4.46 -1.69 -66.04
CA PHE A 36 -3.62 -0.98 -65.06
C PHE A 36 -4.23 0.34 -64.59
N GLY A 37 -4.84 1.14 -65.49
CA GLY A 37 -5.52 2.38 -65.11
C GLY A 37 -6.69 2.15 -64.14
N SER A 38 -7.54 1.15 -64.41
CA SER A 38 -8.65 0.79 -63.53
C SER A 38 -8.19 0.23 -62.18
N LEU A 39 -7.13 -0.58 -62.15
CA LEU A 39 -6.51 -1.05 -60.89
C LEU A 39 -5.96 0.11 -60.03
N LEU A 40 -5.32 1.11 -60.63
CA LEU A 40 -4.80 2.28 -59.90
C LEU A 40 -5.93 3.15 -59.34
N ILE A 41 -7.05 3.30 -60.05
CA ILE A 41 -8.25 4.00 -59.56
C ILE A 41 -8.87 3.24 -58.37
N VAL A 42 -9.02 1.91 -58.46
CA VAL A 42 -9.53 1.10 -57.34
C VAL A 42 -8.59 1.16 -56.13
N ALA A 43 -7.27 1.05 -56.32
CA ALA A 43 -6.29 1.13 -55.24
C ALA A 43 -6.29 2.50 -54.53
N SER A 44 -6.41 3.60 -55.29
CA SER A 44 -6.49 4.95 -54.71
C SER A 44 -7.82 5.21 -53.98
N ILE A 45 -8.95 4.72 -54.50
CA ILE A 45 -10.24 4.76 -53.78
C ILE A 45 -10.17 3.96 -52.47
N ILE A 46 -9.55 2.77 -52.47
CA ILE A 46 -9.35 1.97 -51.24
C ILE A 46 -8.43 2.72 -50.25
N GLY A 47 -7.35 3.35 -50.71
CA GLY A 47 -6.46 4.16 -49.86
C GLY A 47 -7.16 5.38 -49.24
N LEU A 48 -8.02 6.06 -50.00
CA LEU A 48 -8.85 7.16 -49.51
C LEU A 48 -9.91 6.67 -48.51
N ALA A 49 -10.59 5.56 -48.79
CA ALA A 49 -11.54 4.96 -47.85
C ALA A 49 -10.87 4.52 -46.54
N ALA A 50 -9.70 3.90 -46.61
CA ALA A 50 -8.93 3.46 -45.45
C ALA A 50 -8.40 4.64 -44.60
N SER A 51 -7.92 5.72 -45.22
CA SER A 51 -7.46 6.91 -44.51
C SER A 51 -8.60 7.72 -43.88
N VAL A 52 -9.76 7.82 -44.54
CA VAL A 52 -10.99 8.40 -43.96
C VAL A 52 -11.51 7.53 -42.81
N ALA A 53 -11.50 6.20 -42.93
CA ALA A 53 -11.87 5.32 -41.83
C ALA A 53 -10.91 5.45 -40.64
N SER A 54 -9.59 5.42 -40.89
CA SER A 54 -8.55 5.55 -39.85
C SER A 54 -8.64 6.88 -39.10
N SER A 55 -8.76 8.01 -39.82
CA SER A 55 -8.92 9.33 -39.20
C SER A 55 -10.25 9.49 -38.45
N LYS A 56 -11.33 8.82 -38.88
CA LYS A 56 -12.59 8.73 -38.13
C LYS A 56 -12.42 7.92 -36.83
N HIS A 57 -11.78 6.76 -36.89
CA HIS A 57 -11.45 5.96 -35.69
C HIS A 57 -10.56 6.74 -34.71
N GLN A 58 -9.55 7.47 -35.20
CA GLN A 58 -8.66 8.28 -34.37
C GLN A 58 -9.39 9.45 -33.69
N LYS A 59 -10.33 10.13 -34.38
CA LYS A 59 -11.20 11.15 -33.78
C LYS A 59 -12.10 10.57 -32.68
N VAL A 60 -12.75 9.42 -32.94
CA VAL A 60 -13.61 8.75 -31.94
C VAL A 60 -12.80 8.27 -30.74
N SER A 61 -11.62 7.69 -30.95
CA SER A 61 -10.70 7.28 -29.86
C SER A 61 -10.29 8.46 -28.98
N ASN A 62 -9.91 9.59 -29.58
CA ASN A 62 -9.55 10.80 -28.84
C ASN A 62 -10.74 11.40 -28.07
N GLN A 63 -11.97 11.32 -28.59
CA GLN A 63 -13.17 11.73 -27.86
C GLN A 63 -13.46 10.78 -26.68
N HIS A 64 -13.36 9.46 -26.88
CA HIS A 64 -13.55 8.48 -25.80
C HIS A 64 -12.53 8.69 -24.67
N ALA A 65 -11.25 8.85 -25.00
CA ALA A 65 -10.20 9.10 -24.02
C ALA A 65 -10.45 10.39 -23.22
N LYS A 66 -10.97 11.45 -23.86
CA LYS A 66 -11.35 12.69 -23.17
C LYS A 66 -12.52 12.49 -22.21
N ILE A 67 -13.57 11.78 -22.63
CA ILE A 67 -14.75 11.48 -21.79
C ILE A 67 -14.35 10.60 -20.59
N GLU A 68 -13.50 9.59 -20.81
CA GLU A 68 -13.00 8.70 -19.76
C GLU A 68 -12.15 9.47 -18.74
N LEU A 69 -11.26 10.37 -19.18
CA LEU A 69 -10.50 11.26 -18.30
C LEU A 69 -11.40 12.21 -17.51
N GLN A 70 -12.41 12.83 -18.15
CA GLN A 70 -13.38 13.69 -17.45
C GLN A 70 -14.20 12.90 -16.41
N THR A 71 -14.54 11.65 -16.70
CA THR A 71 -15.25 10.76 -15.76
C THR A 71 -14.36 10.43 -14.56
N ALA A 72 -13.09 10.09 -14.80
CA ALA A 72 -12.12 9.84 -13.73
C ALA A 72 -11.91 11.06 -12.82
N HIS A 73 -11.82 12.27 -13.37
CA HIS A 73 -11.76 13.51 -12.57
C HIS A 73 -12.99 13.71 -11.67
N LEU A 74 -14.19 13.37 -12.14
CA LEU A 74 -15.42 13.48 -11.33
C LEU A 74 -15.44 12.46 -10.19
N ILE A 75 -15.06 11.20 -10.46
CA ILE A 75 -14.98 10.14 -9.44
C ILE A 75 -13.92 10.50 -8.37
N VAL A 76 -12.73 10.97 -8.80
CA VAL A 76 -11.68 11.43 -7.88
C VAL A 76 -12.15 12.60 -7.03
N LYS A 77 -12.77 13.63 -7.63
CA LYS A 77 -13.29 14.79 -6.88
C LYS A 77 -14.33 14.36 -5.84
N SER A 78 -15.33 13.57 -6.23
CA SER A 78 -16.40 13.12 -5.33
C SER A 78 -15.89 12.21 -4.21
N SER A 79 -14.85 11.40 -4.47
CA SER A 79 -14.19 10.61 -3.42
C SER A 79 -13.48 11.51 -2.41
N CYS A 80 -12.74 12.52 -2.88
CA CYS A 80 -12.00 13.46 -2.05
C CYS A 80 -12.87 14.46 -1.26
N GLU A 81 -14.09 14.77 -1.73
CA GLU A 81 -15.03 15.71 -1.07
C GLU A 81 -15.41 15.34 0.37
N SER A 82 -15.25 14.05 0.74
CA SER A 82 -15.54 13.53 2.08
C SER A 82 -14.30 13.40 3.00
N THR A 83 -13.14 13.93 2.59
CA THR A 83 -11.86 13.74 3.30
C THR A 83 -11.44 14.98 4.11
N LEU A 84 -10.54 14.79 5.09
CA LEU A 84 -10.08 15.87 5.97
C LEU A 84 -9.16 16.88 5.25
N TYR A 85 -8.42 16.44 4.22
CA TYR A 85 -7.53 17.29 3.42
C TYR A 85 -7.88 17.16 1.92
N PRO A 86 -9.05 17.69 1.48
CA PRO A 86 -9.60 17.41 0.15
C PRO A 86 -8.74 17.95 -1.00
N ASP A 87 -8.10 19.10 -0.82
CA ASP A 87 -7.18 19.67 -1.81
C ASP A 87 -5.91 18.83 -1.97
N LEU A 88 -5.39 18.25 -0.88
CA LEU A 88 -4.28 17.29 -0.93
C LEU A 88 -4.72 16.01 -1.63
N CYS A 89 -5.87 15.43 -1.24
CA CYS A 89 -6.42 14.24 -1.89
C CYS A 89 -6.52 14.43 -3.40
N TYR A 90 -7.15 15.53 -3.85
CA TYR A 90 -7.35 15.80 -5.26
C TYR A 90 -6.02 16.07 -5.99
N SER A 91 -5.13 16.88 -5.42
CA SER A 91 -3.86 17.23 -6.07
C SER A 91 -2.91 16.04 -6.21
N SER A 92 -2.77 15.19 -5.18
CA SER A 92 -1.98 13.96 -5.23
C SER A 92 -2.50 12.97 -6.29
N LEU A 93 -3.82 12.83 -6.42
CA LEU A 93 -4.43 11.95 -7.42
C LEU A 93 -4.40 12.55 -8.84
N ALA A 94 -4.43 13.88 -8.97
CA ALA A 94 -4.48 14.58 -10.26
C ALA A 94 -3.24 14.38 -11.14
N ASP A 95 -2.09 14.00 -10.59
CA ASP A 95 -0.90 13.71 -11.40
C ASP A 95 -0.92 12.30 -12.01
N GLU A 96 -1.45 11.29 -11.31
CA GLU A 96 -1.64 9.94 -11.89
C GLU A 96 -2.70 9.94 -13.02
N LEU A 97 -3.65 10.89 -12.99
CA LEU A 97 -4.57 11.15 -14.11
C LEU A 97 -3.87 11.72 -15.36
N LYS A 98 -2.70 12.36 -15.21
CA LYS A 98 -1.93 12.96 -16.32
C LYS A 98 -0.89 12.00 -16.90
N THR A 99 -0.29 11.15 -16.08
CA THR A 99 0.76 10.20 -16.48
C THR A 99 0.22 8.97 -17.22
N SER A 100 -1.10 8.72 -17.16
CA SER A 100 -1.74 7.50 -17.64
C SER A 100 -1.68 7.31 -19.17
N LYS A 101 -0.63 6.62 -19.65
CA LYS A 101 -0.59 6.12 -21.03
C LYS A 101 -1.74 5.11 -21.25
N PRO A 102 -2.56 5.23 -22.33
CA PRO A 102 -3.81 4.46 -22.50
C PRO A 102 -3.73 2.93 -22.47
N SER A 103 -2.54 2.34 -22.54
CA SER A 103 -2.33 0.89 -22.64
C SER A 103 -1.85 0.20 -21.35
N ARG A 104 -1.74 0.90 -20.20
CA ARG A 104 -1.30 0.25 -18.94
C ARG A 104 -1.78 0.87 -17.62
N SER A 105 -2.64 1.89 -17.61
CA SER A 105 -3.22 2.42 -16.38
C SER A 105 -4.39 1.57 -15.87
N LYS A 106 -4.56 1.51 -14.53
CA LYS A 106 -5.81 1.02 -13.93
C LYS A 106 -6.90 2.06 -14.21
N LYS A 107 -7.90 1.69 -15.01
CA LYS A 107 -9.01 2.59 -15.37
C LYS A 107 -9.88 2.84 -14.14
N ILE A 108 -9.90 4.08 -13.64
CA ILE A 108 -10.76 4.51 -12.53
C ILE A 108 -12.23 4.44 -12.98
N LYS A 109 -13.02 3.58 -12.32
CA LYS A 109 -14.45 3.39 -12.58
C LYS A 109 -15.31 3.65 -11.35
N ASN A 110 -14.73 3.58 -10.15
CA ASN A 110 -15.41 3.67 -8.87
C ASN A 110 -14.47 4.20 -7.77
N GLN A 111 -15.01 4.38 -6.55
CA GLN A 111 -14.29 4.87 -5.38
C GLN A 111 -13.18 3.91 -4.88
N LYS A 112 -13.35 2.58 -5.04
CA LYS A 112 -12.32 1.59 -4.71
C LYS A 112 -11.07 1.78 -5.57
N ASP A 113 -11.21 2.00 -6.88
CA ASP A 113 -10.06 2.29 -7.76
C ASP A 113 -9.30 3.56 -7.29
N VAL A 114 -10.02 4.58 -6.79
CA VAL A 114 -9.42 5.81 -6.26
C VAL A 114 -8.67 5.56 -4.95
N ILE A 115 -9.27 4.80 -4.01
CA ILE A 115 -8.64 4.42 -2.74
C ILE A 115 -7.35 3.64 -3.01
N GLU A 116 -7.39 2.63 -3.87
CA GLU A 116 -6.21 1.80 -4.18
C GLU A 116 -5.07 2.64 -4.80
N ILE A 117 -5.39 3.63 -5.64
CA ILE A 117 -4.39 4.57 -6.18
C ILE A 117 -3.85 5.50 -5.06
N ALA A 118 -4.71 6.00 -4.17
CA ALA A 118 -4.30 6.83 -3.03
C ALA A 118 -3.36 6.07 -2.07
N LEU A 119 -3.64 4.80 -1.77
CA LEU A 119 -2.75 3.93 -0.99
C LEU A 119 -1.40 3.72 -1.71
N ASN A 120 -1.40 3.50 -3.03
CA ASN A 120 -0.17 3.40 -3.81
C ASN A 120 0.64 4.71 -3.83
N ILE A 121 -0.01 5.88 -3.87
CA ILE A 121 0.67 7.18 -3.71
C ILE A 121 1.22 7.33 -2.30
N THR A 122 0.49 6.90 -1.27
CA THR A 122 0.93 6.92 0.13
C THR A 122 2.19 6.07 0.31
N ILE A 123 2.19 4.83 -0.18
CA ILE A 123 3.37 3.93 -0.19
C ILE A 123 4.57 4.60 -0.87
N LYS A 124 4.39 5.27 -2.02
CA LYS A 124 5.49 6.01 -2.69
C LYS A 124 6.06 7.15 -1.84
N ASN A 125 5.24 7.80 -1.01
CA ASN A 125 5.69 8.88 -0.11
C ASN A 125 6.39 8.30 1.13
N VAL A 126 5.87 7.22 1.71
CA VAL A 126 6.53 6.49 2.82
C VAL A 126 7.93 5.99 2.38
N GLN A 127 8.04 5.39 1.18
CA GLN A 127 9.31 4.97 0.58
C GLN A 127 10.25 6.12 0.17
N GLN A 128 9.77 7.38 0.16
CA GLN A 128 10.63 8.56 -0.01
C GLN A 128 11.10 9.06 1.35
N ASN A 129 10.23 9.09 2.36
CA ASN A 129 10.57 9.44 3.74
C ASN A 129 11.61 8.47 4.32
N GLN A 130 11.44 7.16 4.11
CA GLN A 130 12.41 6.12 4.48
C GLN A 130 13.84 6.49 4.04
N LYS A 131 14.01 6.93 2.80
CA LYS A 131 15.31 7.34 2.24
C LYS A 131 15.86 8.62 2.87
N VAL A 132 15.02 9.51 3.37
CA VAL A 132 15.45 10.69 4.15
C VAL A 132 15.98 10.23 5.50
N VAL A 133 15.26 9.36 6.21
CA VAL A 133 15.68 8.79 7.51
C VAL A 133 16.99 8.00 7.37
N GLU A 134 17.08 7.10 6.37
CA GLU A 134 18.31 6.39 5.99
C GLU A 134 19.47 7.37 5.69
N THR A 135 19.19 8.46 4.98
CA THR A 135 20.20 9.46 4.62
C THR A 135 20.71 10.21 5.85
N ILE A 136 19.84 10.59 6.79
CA ILE A 136 20.22 11.23 8.06
C ILE A 136 21.07 10.26 8.90
N LEU A 137 20.63 9.00 9.05
CA LEU A 137 21.37 7.97 9.77
C LEU A 137 22.77 7.76 9.18
N ASN A 138 22.88 7.62 7.86
CA ASN A 138 24.15 7.37 7.17
C ASN A 138 25.10 8.58 7.15
N LYS A 139 24.59 9.81 6.95
CA LYS A 139 25.38 11.06 7.03
C LYS A 139 26.16 11.18 8.35
N HIS A 140 25.64 10.61 9.44
CA HIS A 140 26.17 10.77 10.81
C HIS A 140 26.86 9.51 11.37
N ASN A 141 27.21 8.53 10.52
CA ASN A 141 27.97 7.34 10.94
C ASN A 141 29.32 7.70 11.59
N ASN A 142 29.98 8.78 11.16
CA ASN A 142 31.21 9.32 11.77
C ASN A 142 30.95 10.06 13.11
N ASN A 143 30.39 9.37 14.09
CA ASN A 143 30.25 9.75 15.51
C ASN A 143 29.63 11.13 15.85
N LYS A 144 28.87 11.76 14.93
CA LYS A 144 28.27 13.10 15.16
C LYS A 144 26.89 13.11 15.82
N LEU A 145 26.13 12.01 15.79
CA LEU A 145 24.82 11.92 16.48
C LEU A 145 24.95 11.24 17.85
N PRO A 146 24.26 11.74 18.89
CA PRO A 146 24.10 11.04 20.17
C PRO A 146 23.49 9.65 19.98
N LYS A 147 23.86 8.71 20.85
CA LYS A 147 23.33 7.32 20.85
C LYS A 147 21.79 7.29 20.82
N ARG A 148 21.14 8.16 21.60
CA ARG A 148 19.68 8.30 21.65
C ARG A 148 19.07 8.65 20.29
N VAL A 149 19.65 9.63 19.58
CA VAL A 149 19.15 10.08 18.27
C VAL A 149 19.37 9.01 17.19
N LYS A 150 20.46 8.22 17.29
CA LYS A 150 20.63 7.02 16.45
C LYS A 150 19.55 5.97 16.73
N GLY A 151 19.18 5.75 17.99
CA GLY A 151 18.07 4.87 18.37
C GLY A 151 16.72 5.36 17.80
N ALA A 152 16.37 6.63 18.00
CA ALA A 152 15.14 7.21 17.45
C ALA A 152 15.07 7.15 15.91
N LEU A 153 16.21 7.24 15.20
CA LEU A 153 16.27 7.02 13.76
C LEU A 153 16.04 5.54 13.37
N GLN A 154 16.40 4.59 14.24
CA GLN A 154 16.12 3.16 14.02
C GLN A 154 14.66 2.83 14.30
N ASP A 155 14.10 3.33 15.41
CA ASP A 155 12.66 3.19 15.73
C ASP A 155 11.78 3.86 14.65
N CYS A 156 12.26 4.97 14.05
CA CYS A 156 11.58 5.63 12.92
C CYS A 156 11.61 4.78 11.63
N LEU A 157 12.67 4.01 11.38
CA LEU A 157 12.71 3.06 10.25
C LEU A 157 11.78 1.87 10.50
N GLU A 158 11.69 1.38 11.74
CA GLU A 158 10.80 0.29 12.15
C GLU A 158 9.32 0.67 11.97
N THR A 159 8.91 1.83 12.51
CA THR A 159 7.55 2.38 12.32
C THR A 159 7.22 2.73 10.85
N ILE A 160 8.22 3.08 10.03
CA ILE A 160 8.06 3.25 8.57
C ILE A 160 7.82 1.90 7.88
N ASP A 161 8.56 0.85 8.24
CA ASP A 161 8.35 -0.50 7.70
C ASP A 161 6.99 -1.07 8.16
N GLU A 162 6.56 -0.84 9.40
CA GLU A 162 5.18 -1.13 9.86
C GLU A 162 4.14 -0.44 8.99
N THR A 163 4.28 0.88 8.76
CA THR A 163 3.39 1.68 7.90
C THR A 163 3.29 1.10 6.48
N LEU A 164 4.42 0.68 5.89
CA LEU A 164 4.43 0.02 4.59
C LEU A 164 3.68 -1.32 4.64
N ASP A 165 3.95 -2.13 5.66
CA ASP A 165 3.34 -3.45 5.82
C ASP A 165 1.82 -3.33 6.06
N GLU A 166 1.33 -2.25 6.69
CA GLU A 166 -0.09 -1.95 6.90
C GLU A 166 -0.79 -1.47 5.62
N LEU A 167 -0.18 -0.55 4.88
CA LEU A 167 -0.70 -0.06 3.60
C LEU A 167 -0.78 -1.19 2.55
N HIS A 168 0.19 -2.11 2.51
CA HIS A 168 0.11 -3.29 1.65
C HIS A 168 -1.05 -4.22 2.06
N LYS A 169 -1.23 -4.53 3.36
CA LYS A 169 -2.39 -5.33 3.84
C LYS A 169 -3.73 -4.66 3.52
N ALA A 170 -3.81 -3.34 3.54
CA ALA A 170 -5.02 -2.61 3.16
C ALA A 170 -5.32 -2.76 1.66
N ILE A 171 -4.30 -2.79 0.80
CA ILE A 171 -4.47 -3.12 -0.62
C ILE A 171 -4.89 -4.60 -0.79
N GLU A 172 -4.28 -5.55 -0.09
CA GLU A 172 -4.65 -6.98 -0.14
C GLU A 172 -6.13 -7.21 0.27
N ASP A 173 -6.62 -6.52 1.30
CA ASP A 173 -8.03 -6.62 1.71
C ASP A 173 -8.98 -5.90 0.73
N LEU A 174 -8.56 -4.76 0.17
CA LEU A 174 -9.30 -4.14 -0.92
C LEU A 174 -9.39 -5.06 -2.14
N GLU A 175 -8.34 -5.77 -2.54
CA GLU A 175 -8.41 -6.66 -3.72
C GLU A 175 -9.55 -7.69 -3.62
N ILE A 176 -9.78 -8.27 -2.44
CA ILE A 176 -10.90 -9.20 -2.19
C ILE A 176 -12.26 -8.50 -1.96
N TYR A 177 -12.29 -7.26 -1.46
CA TYR A 177 -13.51 -6.49 -1.18
C TYR A 177 -14.47 -6.41 -2.39
N PRO A 178 -15.80 -6.58 -2.21
CA PRO A 178 -16.55 -6.82 -0.96
C PRO A 178 -16.76 -8.31 -0.62
N ASN A 179 -15.87 -9.20 -1.06
CA ASN A 179 -16.04 -10.65 -0.99
C ASN A 179 -15.08 -11.30 0.02
N LYS A 180 -15.33 -12.57 0.36
CA LYS A 180 -14.56 -13.42 1.28
C LYS A 180 -14.73 -13.08 2.78
N LYS A 181 -14.98 -11.82 3.15
CA LYS A 181 -15.39 -11.42 4.52
C LYS A 181 -16.78 -10.78 4.49
N SER A 182 -17.31 -10.39 5.65
CA SER A 182 -18.47 -9.50 5.73
C SER A 182 -18.06 -8.05 5.49
N LEU A 183 -18.99 -7.19 5.06
CA LEU A 183 -18.71 -5.76 4.85
C LEU A 183 -18.21 -5.08 6.13
N ARG A 184 -18.80 -5.42 7.29
CA ARG A 184 -18.33 -4.96 8.61
C ARG A 184 -16.89 -5.38 8.89
N LYS A 185 -16.54 -6.65 8.66
CA LYS A 185 -15.17 -7.14 8.91
C LYS A 185 -14.13 -6.50 7.99
N HIS A 186 -14.49 -6.20 6.74
CA HIS A 186 -13.66 -5.38 5.85
C HIS A 186 -13.50 -3.95 6.37
N ALA A 187 -14.61 -3.30 6.78
CA ALA A 187 -14.58 -1.96 7.32
C ALA A 187 -13.67 -1.85 8.55
N ASP A 188 -13.79 -2.80 9.49
CA ASP A 188 -12.97 -2.85 10.70
C ASP A 188 -11.49 -3.14 10.40
N ASP A 189 -11.18 -4.10 9.51
CA ASP A 189 -9.80 -4.42 9.13
C ASP A 189 -9.12 -3.24 8.43
N LEU A 190 -9.77 -2.65 7.42
CA LEU A 190 -9.23 -1.49 6.70
C LEU A 190 -9.09 -0.26 7.59
N LYS A 191 -10.08 0.00 8.46
CA LYS A 191 -10.03 1.10 9.44
C LYS A 191 -8.89 0.92 10.43
N THR A 192 -8.68 -0.29 10.94
CA THR A 192 -7.59 -0.60 11.87
C THR A 192 -6.23 -0.38 11.20
N LEU A 193 -6.02 -0.95 10.01
CA LEU A 193 -4.76 -0.81 9.26
C LEU A 193 -4.43 0.65 8.93
N LEU A 194 -5.42 1.43 8.47
CA LEU A 194 -5.17 2.84 8.14
C LEU A 194 -5.05 3.74 9.38
N SER A 195 -5.68 3.40 10.51
CA SER A 195 -5.47 4.14 11.77
C SER A 195 -4.05 3.95 12.31
N ALA A 196 -3.49 2.75 12.14
CA ALA A 196 -2.12 2.44 12.52
C ALA A 196 -1.10 3.16 11.61
N ALA A 197 -1.28 3.06 10.29
CA ALA A 197 -0.44 3.74 9.29
C ALA A 197 -0.49 5.28 9.39
N MET A 198 -1.47 5.84 10.09
CA MET A 198 -1.58 7.26 10.43
C MET A 198 -0.89 7.62 11.77
N THR A 199 -0.77 6.67 12.70
CA THR A 199 -0.17 6.85 14.04
C THR A 199 1.35 6.63 14.05
N ASN A 200 1.85 5.77 13.17
CA ASN A 200 3.26 5.43 13.05
C ASN A 200 4.17 6.63 12.64
N PRO A 201 3.77 7.54 11.73
CA PRO A 201 4.48 8.80 11.46
C PRO A 201 4.72 9.67 12.71
N GLU A 202 3.70 9.86 13.55
CA GLU A 202 3.82 10.62 14.80
C GLU A 202 4.70 9.90 15.83
N THR A 203 4.61 8.57 15.89
CA THR A 203 5.45 7.73 16.77
C THR A 203 6.95 7.88 16.44
N CYS A 204 7.31 7.96 15.15
CA CYS A 204 8.67 8.35 14.74
C CYS A 204 9.05 9.75 15.28
N ILE A 205 8.17 10.75 15.08
CA ILE A 205 8.44 12.16 15.41
C ILE A 205 8.58 12.39 16.92
N ASP A 206 7.83 11.67 17.75
CA ASP A 206 7.90 11.75 19.22
C ASP A 206 9.25 11.27 19.78
N GLY A 207 9.94 10.36 19.08
CA GLY A 207 11.31 9.93 19.42
C GLY A 207 12.32 11.07 19.47
N PHE A 208 12.06 12.18 18.78
CA PHE A 208 12.97 13.32 18.62
C PHE A 208 12.66 14.54 19.50
N SER A 209 11.74 14.39 20.46
CA SER A 209 11.20 15.49 21.30
C SER A 209 12.14 16.10 22.35
N HIS A 210 13.31 15.50 22.63
CA HIS A 210 14.07 15.76 23.88
C HIS A 210 15.22 16.78 23.75
N ASP A 211 16.29 16.47 23.02
CA ASP A 211 17.55 17.24 23.01
C ASP A 211 17.78 18.07 21.73
N GLU A 212 18.73 19.01 21.76
CA GLU A 212 19.00 19.95 20.64
C GLU A 212 19.59 19.30 19.37
N ALA A 213 20.05 18.05 19.43
CA ALA A 213 20.38 17.27 18.23
C ALA A 213 19.14 16.53 17.71
N ALA A 214 18.33 16.00 18.61
CA ALA A 214 17.04 15.38 18.30
C ALA A 214 16.09 16.37 17.60
N LYS A 215 15.91 17.58 18.15
CA LYS A 215 15.04 18.62 17.57
C LYS A 215 15.36 18.96 16.12
N LYS A 216 16.64 19.01 15.75
CA LYS A 216 17.08 19.30 14.36
C LYS A 216 16.73 18.16 13.41
N VAL A 217 16.84 16.91 13.86
CA VAL A 217 16.34 15.75 13.11
C VAL A 217 14.81 15.77 13.03
N ARG A 218 14.10 16.22 14.08
CA ARG A 218 12.64 16.45 14.03
C ARG A 218 12.27 17.48 12.96
N GLU A 219 13.00 18.59 12.87
CA GLU A 219 12.80 19.62 11.84
C GLU A 219 13.05 19.10 10.41
N GLU A 220 14.05 18.24 10.19
CA GLU A 220 14.29 17.58 8.89
C GLU A 220 13.20 16.55 8.51
N LEU A 221 12.52 15.93 9.49
CA LEU A 221 11.54 14.85 9.26
C LEU A 221 10.06 15.29 9.30
N LEU A 222 9.70 16.31 10.09
CA LEU A 222 8.31 16.66 10.45
C LEU A 222 7.40 16.80 9.23
N ASN A 223 7.79 17.64 8.25
CA ASN A 223 6.97 17.89 7.05
C ASN A 223 6.71 16.62 6.22
N GLY A 224 7.65 15.66 6.26
CA GLY A 224 7.51 14.39 5.54
C GLY A 224 6.60 13.41 6.25
N GLN A 225 6.58 13.42 7.59
CA GLN A 225 5.71 12.56 8.39
C GLN A 225 4.27 13.09 8.44
N GLU A 226 4.11 14.40 8.64
CA GLU A 226 2.82 15.10 8.56
C GLU A 226 2.16 14.94 7.16
N HIS A 227 2.96 14.86 6.09
CA HIS A 227 2.43 14.57 4.74
C HIS A 227 1.90 13.14 4.62
N ILE A 228 2.56 12.15 5.23
CA ILE A 228 2.11 10.76 5.24
C ILE A 228 0.84 10.61 6.08
N GLU A 229 0.80 11.19 7.28
CA GLU A 229 -0.37 11.23 8.17
C GLU A 229 -1.61 11.74 7.42
N LYS A 230 -1.49 12.87 6.70
CA LYS A 230 -2.58 13.47 5.91
C LYS A 230 -3.03 12.59 4.73
N LEU A 231 -2.11 11.86 4.08
CA LEU A 231 -2.44 10.91 3.02
C LEU A 231 -3.15 9.64 3.56
N CYS A 232 -2.69 9.12 4.70
CA CYS A 232 -3.36 8.03 5.44
C CYS A 232 -4.77 8.46 5.89
N SER A 233 -4.91 9.65 6.48
CA SER A 233 -6.19 10.24 6.91
C SER A 233 -7.18 10.40 5.74
N ASN A 234 -6.72 10.89 4.58
CA ASN A 234 -7.55 10.97 3.37
C ASN A 234 -8.00 9.60 2.88
N SER A 235 -7.09 8.61 2.87
CA SER A 235 -7.39 7.23 2.47
C SER A 235 -8.39 6.57 3.42
N LEU A 236 -8.21 6.76 4.74
CA LEU A 236 -9.12 6.30 5.79
C LEU A 236 -10.53 6.89 5.62
N ALA A 237 -10.65 8.20 5.34
CA ALA A 237 -11.94 8.85 5.13
C ALA A 237 -12.67 8.30 3.89
N MET A 238 -11.97 8.10 2.77
CA MET A 238 -12.56 7.48 1.57
C MET A 238 -12.99 6.02 1.83
N ILE A 239 -12.21 5.24 2.58
CA ILE A 239 -12.53 3.87 3.00
C ILE A 239 -13.78 3.85 3.88
N CYS A 240 -13.85 4.72 4.90
CA CYS A 240 -15.00 4.80 5.79
C CYS A 240 -16.27 5.18 5.03
N ASN A 241 -16.19 6.15 4.11
CA ASN A 241 -17.32 6.57 3.30
C ASN A 241 -17.84 5.41 2.40
N MET A 242 -16.95 4.71 1.70
CA MET A 242 -17.31 3.56 0.86
C MET A 242 -17.94 2.43 1.68
N THR A 243 -17.25 1.97 2.73
CA THR A 243 -17.68 0.81 3.53
C THR A 243 -18.95 1.07 4.33
N ASN A 244 -19.11 2.25 4.94
CA ASN A 244 -20.35 2.62 5.62
C ASN A 244 -21.54 2.68 4.65
N THR A 245 -21.32 3.17 3.43
CA THR A 245 -22.36 3.22 2.38
C THR A 245 -22.79 1.82 1.95
N ASP A 246 -21.83 0.92 1.70
CA ASP A 246 -22.13 -0.46 1.33
C ASP A 246 -22.81 -1.24 2.46
N ILE A 247 -22.41 -1.05 3.73
CA ILE A 247 -23.08 -1.62 4.91
C ILE A 247 -24.53 -1.13 5.00
N ALA A 248 -24.76 0.18 4.88
CA ALA A 248 -26.11 0.74 4.92
C ALA A 248 -27.00 0.19 3.78
N ASN A 249 -26.43 0.02 2.58
CA ASN A 249 -27.12 -0.62 1.45
C ASN A 249 -27.46 -2.10 1.74
N GLU A 250 -26.54 -2.87 2.33
CA GLU A 250 -26.79 -4.27 2.72
C GLU A 250 -27.89 -4.38 3.79
N GLU A 251 -27.89 -3.49 4.79
CA GLU A 251 -28.92 -3.44 5.85
C GLU A 251 -30.29 -3.00 5.31
N MET A 252 -30.33 -2.11 4.30
CA MET A 252 -31.58 -1.75 3.61
C MET A 252 -32.13 -2.90 2.76
N LEU A 253 -31.27 -3.62 2.03
CA LEU A 253 -31.68 -4.71 1.12
C LEU A 253 -32.13 -5.97 1.87
N ASN A 254 -31.48 -6.33 2.97
CA ASN A 254 -31.86 -7.48 3.79
C ASN A 254 -33.04 -7.19 4.74
N GLY A 255 -33.43 -5.91 4.86
CA GLY A 255 -34.34 -5.41 5.88
C GLY A 255 -33.72 -5.47 7.29
N ARG A 256 -34.42 -4.91 8.29
CA ARG A 256 -33.99 -4.88 9.69
C ARG A 256 -34.08 -6.25 10.39
N LYS A 257 -33.45 -7.28 9.83
CA LYS A 257 -33.04 -8.44 10.60
C LYS A 257 -31.87 -8.02 11.49
N LEU A 258 -32.21 -7.59 12.70
CA LEU A 258 -31.31 -7.70 13.83
C LEU A 258 -30.92 -9.18 13.92
N LYS A 259 -29.74 -9.53 13.39
CA LYS A 259 -29.04 -10.71 13.86
C LYS A 259 -28.70 -10.40 15.30
N GLU A 260 -29.26 -11.17 16.22
CA GLU A 260 -28.58 -11.37 17.50
C GLU A 260 -27.23 -11.98 17.14
N GLU A 261 -26.16 -11.19 17.26
CA GLU A 261 -24.81 -11.74 17.24
C GLU A 261 -24.76 -12.75 18.38
N GLU A 262 -24.39 -14.01 18.09
CA GLU A 262 -24.28 -15.07 19.10
C GLU A 262 -23.14 -14.74 20.06
N ASN A 263 -23.43 -13.85 21.03
CA ASN A 263 -22.47 -13.30 21.96
C ASN A 263 -22.14 -14.33 23.04
N ASN A 264 -21.40 -15.34 22.61
CA ASN A 264 -20.82 -16.42 23.41
C ASN A 264 -19.66 -15.94 24.30
N GLY A 265 -19.58 -14.65 24.61
CA GLY A 265 -18.60 -14.03 25.51
C GLY A 265 -17.19 -13.86 24.92
N TRP A 266 -16.99 -14.18 23.64
CA TRP A 266 -15.68 -14.19 22.99
C TRP A 266 -15.68 -13.34 21.70
N PRO A 267 -14.65 -12.50 21.49
CA PRO A 267 -14.60 -11.61 20.32
C PRO A 267 -14.41 -12.38 19.01
N GLU A 268 -14.95 -11.84 17.90
CA GLU A 268 -14.96 -12.52 16.59
C GLU A 268 -13.55 -12.80 16.04
N TRP A 269 -12.57 -11.91 16.31
CA TRP A 269 -11.17 -12.11 15.90
C TRP A 269 -10.49 -13.33 16.54
N LEU A 270 -11.04 -13.86 17.64
CA LEU A 270 -10.48 -14.99 18.36
C LEU A 270 -11.06 -16.31 17.83
N SER A 271 -10.23 -17.11 17.15
CA SER A 271 -10.66 -18.37 16.52
C SER A 271 -11.25 -19.38 17.52
N ALA A 272 -12.15 -20.26 17.07
CA ALA A 272 -12.69 -21.34 17.91
C ALA A 272 -11.61 -22.35 18.40
N GLY A 273 -10.51 -22.52 17.66
CA GLY A 273 -9.34 -23.28 18.12
C GLY A 273 -8.56 -22.53 19.20
N ASP A 274 -8.49 -21.21 19.08
CA ASP A 274 -7.82 -20.33 20.03
C ASP A 274 -8.59 -20.34 21.34
N ARG A 275 -9.91 -20.07 21.32
CA ARG A 275 -10.83 -20.17 22.46
C ARG A 275 -10.63 -21.48 23.25
N ARG A 276 -10.54 -22.62 22.55
CA ARG A 276 -10.29 -23.94 23.18
C ARG A 276 -8.92 -24.05 23.85
N LEU A 277 -7.87 -23.47 23.27
CA LEU A 277 -6.56 -23.38 23.90
C LEU A 277 -6.59 -22.44 25.11
N LEU A 278 -7.34 -21.33 25.03
CA LEU A 278 -7.51 -20.38 26.13
C LEU A 278 -8.30 -20.98 27.31
N GLN A 279 -9.18 -21.94 27.03
CA GLN A 279 -9.98 -22.66 28.02
C GLN A 279 -9.29 -23.93 28.54
N SER A 280 -8.13 -24.31 28.00
CA SER A 280 -7.44 -25.55 28.37
C SER A 280 -6.61 -25.36 29.65
N THR A 281 -6.82 -26.25 30.63
CA THR A 281 -5.97 -26.34 31.83
C THR A 281 -4.53 -26.80 31.53
N THR A 282 -4.29 -27.38 30.34
CA THR A 282 -2.98 -27.87 29.90
C THR A 282 -2.77 -27.61 28.42
N VAL A 283 -1.76 -26.80 28.09
CA VAL A 283 -1.35 -26.56 26.69
C VAL A 283 -0.02 -27.28 26.45
N THR A 284 0.05 -28.11 25.41
CA THR A 284 1.29 -28.81 25.02
C THR A 284 2.28 -27.81 24.43
N PRO A 285 3.47 -27.61 25.03
CA PRO A 285 4.47 -26.71 24.48
C PRO A 285 5.15 -27.30 23.24
N ASN A 286 5.54 -26.43 22.30
CA ASN A 286 6.49 -26.79 21.25
C ASN A 286 7.93 -26.73 21.77
N VAL A 287 8.23 -25.76 22.64
CA VAL A 287 9.52 -25.60 23.32
C VAL A 287 9.34 -25.07 24.75
N VAL A 288 10.30 -25.37 25.61
CA VAL A 288 10.37 -24.94 27.01
C VAL A 288 11.58 -24.03 27.21
N VAL A 289 11.38 -22.89 27.87
CA VAL A 289 12.42 -21.95 28.28
C VAL A 289 12.63 -22.08 29.79
N ALA A 290 13.88 -22.22 30.23
CA ALA A 290 14.21 -22.41 31.64
C ALA A 290 15.56 -21.76 31.99
N ALA A 291 15.56 -20.77 32.89
CA ALA A 291 16.77 -20.06 33.29
C ALA A 291 17.83 -20.96 33.96
N ASP A 292 17.39 -22.07 34.59
CA ASP A 292 18.24 -23.12 35.16
C ASP A 292 18.93 -24.00 34.09
N GLY A 293 18.55 -23.90 32.81
CA GLY A 293 19.05 -24.75 31.73
C GLY A 293 18.36 -26.11 31.59
N SER A 294 17.27 -26.37 32.32
CA SER A 294 16.48 -27.61 32.22
C SER A 294 15.47 -27.64 31.05
N GLY A 295 15.39 -26.57 30.28
CA GLY A 295 14.54 -26.43 29.10
C GLY A 295 15.30 -26.64 27.78
N ASN A 296 14.65 -26.33 26.66
CA ASN A 296 15.30 -26.28 25.35
C ASN A 296 16.16 -25.01 25.18
N PHE A 297 15.81 -23.93 25.87
CA PHE A 297 16.45 -22.62 25.79
C PHE A 297 16.60 -21.99 27.17
N LYS A 298 17.57 -21.09 27.32
CA LYS A 298 17.77 -20.32 28.56
C LYS A 298 17.05 -18.98 28.54
N THR A 299 16.99 -18.34 27.36
CA THR A 299 16.26 -17.08 27.15
C THR A 299 14.98 -17.27 26.36
N ILE A 300 14.04 -16.35 26.51
CA ILE A 300 12.80 -16.31 25.75
C ILE A 300 13.11 -15.88 24.30
N SER A 301 14.04 -14.95 24.14
CA SER A 301 14.54 -14.46 22.86
C SER A 301 15.12 -15.59 21.97
N GLU A 302 15.85 -16.57 22.54
CA GLU A 302 16.26 -17.79 21.83
C GLU A 302 15.06 -18.57 21.27
N ALA A 303 14.01 -18.77 22.08
CA ALA A 303 12.83 -19.56 21.70
C ALA A 303 11.97 -18.86 20.64
N VAL A 304 11.83 -17.52 20.72
CA VAL A 304 11.18 -16.70 19.68
C VAL A 304 11.97 -16.76 18.37
N ASN A 305 13.30 -16.64 18.43
CA ASN A 305 14.15 -16.76 17.25
C ASN A 305 14.06 -18.15 16.61
N LYS A 306 13.92 -19.22 17.41
CA LYS A 306 13.72 -20.60 16.91
C LYS A 306 12.34 -20.83 16.27
N ALA A 307 11.32 -20.05 16.61
CA ALA A 307 9.95 -20.25 16.12
C ALA A 307 9.88 -20.16 14.58
N PRO A 308 9.04 -20.97 13.89
CA PRO A 308 8.97 -20.95 12.43
C PRO A 308 8.45 -19.61 11.89
N THR A 309 9.17 -19.07 10.90
CA THR A 309 8.81 -17.82 10.21
C THR A 309 7.49 -17.98 9.43
N LYS A 310 6.60 -16.98 9.53
CA LYS A 310 5.27 -16.91 8.92
C LYS A 310 4.43 -18.20 9.10
N SER A 311 4.48 -18.77 10.30
CA SER A 311 3.75 -20.00 10.66
C SER A 311 2.23 -19.81 10.63
N SER A 312 1.52 -20.72 9.97
CA SER A 312 0.06 -20.89 10.04
C SER A 312 -0.40 -21.75 11.23
N LYS A 313 0.54 -22.35 11.97
CA LYS A 313 0.28 -23.12 13.20
C LYS A 313 0.80 -22.37 14.41
N ARG A 314 0.05 -22.43 15.53
CA ARG A 314 0.48 -21.83 16.80
C ARG A 314 1.77 -22.49 17.29
N TYR A 315 2.70 -21.65 17.75
CA TYR A 315 3.97 -22.07 18.35
C TYR A 315 3.98 -21.69 19.83
N VAL A 316 3.80 -22.70 20.69
CA VAL A 316 3.67 -22.54 22.13
C VAL A 316 5.05 -22.60 22.78
N ILE A 317 5.45 -21.49 23.39
CA ILE A 317 6.66 -21.33 24.19
C ILE A 317 6.24 -21.33 25.66
N ARG A 318 6.52 -22.43 26.37
CA ARG A 318 6.32 -22.47 27.83
C ARG A 318 7.56 -21.91 28.52
N ILE A 319 7.36 -20.93 29.38
CA ILE A 319 8.42 -20.26 30.14
C ILE A 319 8.27 -20.70 31.59
N LYS A 320 9.26 -21.42 32.11
CA LYS A 320 9.22 -21.96 33.47
C LYS A 320 9.21 -20.87 34.54
N ALA A 321 9.01 -21.27 35.80
CA ALA A 321 9.26 -20.40 36.94
C ALA A 321 10.72 -19.90 36.95
N GLY A 322 10.92 -18.59 37.12
CA GLY A 322 12.21 -17.93 37.02
C GLY A 322 12.10 -16.41 36.80
N VAL A 323 13.23 -15.71 36.96
CA VAL A 323 13.37 -14.28 36.67
C VAL A 323 14.25 -14.12 35.42
N TYR A 324 13.63 -13.72 34.32
CA TYR A 324 14.25 -13.54 33.02
C TYR A 324 14.57 -12.06 32.83
N ARG A 325 15.87 -11.72 32.76
CA ARG A 325 16.35 -10.35 32.61
C ARG A 325 16.68 -10.05 31.15
N GLU A 326 15.64 -9.89 30.35
CA GLU A 326 15.72 -9.64 28.90
C GLU A 326 14.56 -8.76 28.45
N ASN A 327 14.81 -7.93 27.42
CA ASN A 327 13.76 -7.26 26.66
C ASN A 327 13.42 -8.17 25.47
N VAL A 328 12.24 -8.80 25.48
CA VAL A 328 11.83 -9.76 24.43
C VAL A 328 11.20 -9.04 23.26
N GLU A 329 11.80 -9.18 22.10
CA GLU A 329 11.28 -8.70 20.83
C GLU A 329 10.62 -9.85 20.08
N VAL A 330 9.41 -9.65 19.54
CA VAL A 330 8.75 -10.61 18.63
C VAL A 330 8.70 -9.99 17.23
N PRO A 331 9.65 -10.31 16.34
CA PRO A 331 9.70 -9.73 14.99
C PRO A 331 8.42 -10.02 14.20
N ASN A 332 8.04 -9.11 13.29
CA ASN A 332 6.92 -9.27 12.37
C ASN A 332 6.90 -10.60 11.57
N THR A 333 8.06 -11.23 11.38
CA THR A 333 8.21 -12.55 10.75
C THR A 333 7.72 -13.73 11.62
N LYS A 334 7.53 -13.55 12.93
CA LYS A 334 7.18 -14.58 13.92
C LYS A 334 5.69 -14.56 14.25
N THR A 335 4.85 -15.02 13.32
CA THR A 335 3.39 -15.09 13.51
C THR A 335 2.94 -16.26 14.39
N ASN A 336 1.79 -16.12 15.05
CA ASN A 336 1.13 -17.16 15.85
C ASN A 336 1.95 -17.71 17.04
N ILE A 337 2.73 -16.87 17.72
CA ILE A 337 3.42 -17.23 18.98
C ILE A 337 2.43 -17.26 20.16
N MET A 338 2.65 -18.13 21.13
CA MET A 338 1.93 -18.14 22.40
C MET A 338 2.91 -18.34 23.56
N PHE A 339 2.84 -17.48 24.56
CA PHE A 339 3.63 -17.59 25.79
C PHE A 339 2.76 -18.14 26.92
N VAL A 340 3.26 -19.15 27.62
CA VAL A 340 2.59 -19.80 28.77
C VAL A 340 3.55 -19.81 29.94
N GLY A 341 3.18 -19.19 31.07
CA GLY A 341 3.99 -19.16 32.29
C GLY A 341 3.73 -20.33 33.23
N ASP A 342 4.58 -20.50 34.24
CA ASP A 342 4.33 -21.39 35.39
C ASP A 342 3.67 -20.66 36.59
N GLY A 343 3.27 -19.38 36.41
CA GLY A 343 2.53 -18.59 37.40
C GLY A 343 2.82 -17.10 37.31
N LYS A 344 1.81 -16.22 37.56
CA LYS A 344 2.02 -14.76 37.58
C LYS A 344 3.08 -14.32 38.58
N SER A 345 3.16 -14.98 39.73
CA SER A 345 4.17 -14.71 40.76
C SER A 345 5.47 -15.51 40.56
N ASN A 346 5.52 -16.40 39.57
CA ASN A 346 6.56 -17.42 39.41
C ASN A 346 7.43 -17.16 38.17
N THR A 347 6.82 -16.75 37.06
CA THR A 347 7.48 -16.41 35.80
C THR A 347 7.48 -14.90 35.63
N ILE A 348 8.64 -14.28 35.87
CA ILE A 348 8.84 -12.84 35.80
C ILE A 348 9.80 -12.55 34.65
N VAL A 349 9.42 -11.65 33.76
CA VAL A 349 10.26 -11.12 32.67
C VAL A 349 10.44 -9.64 32.92
N THR A 350 11.68 -9.18 32.98
CA THR A 350 12.00 -7.80 33.40
C THR A 350 13.09 -7.19 32.53
N GLY A 351 12.77 -6.02 31.97
CA GLY A 351 13.69 -5.19 31.20
C GLY A 351 14.42 -4.20 32.10
N SER A 352 15.46 -3.57 31.55
CA SER A 352 16.10 -2.40 32.18
C SER A 352 16.34 -1.24 31.22
N LYS A 353 15.93 -1.36 29.94
CA LYS A 353 15.92 -0.25 28.99
C LYS A 353 15.02 0.86 29.50
N ASN A 354 15.53 2.08 29.60
CA ASN A 354 14.76 3.24 30.04
C ASN A 354 15.26 4.52 29.36
N VAL A 355 14.45 5.58 29.47
CA VAL A 355 14.65 6.85 28.76
C VAL A 355 15.88 7.63 29.26
N VAL A 356 16.31 7.42 30.52
CA VAL A 356 17.48 8.09 31.12
C VAL A 356 18.78 7.46 30.64
N ASP A 357 18.85 6.11 30.61
CA ASP A 357 20.01 5.36 30.10
C ASP A 357 20.13 5.34 28.55
N GLY A 358 19.32 6.17 27.88
CA GLY A 358 19.43 6.44 26.45
C GLY A 358 18.71 5.46 25.53
N ALA A 359 17.73 4.70 26.05
CA ALA A 359 16.68 4.13 25.20
C ALA A 359 15.65 5.21 24.82
N THR A 360 14.81 4.92 23.84
CA THR A 360 13.61 5.70 23.50
C THR A 360 12.39 5.15 24.22
N THR A 361 11.26 5.87 24.16
CA THR A 361 9.99 5.38 24.72
C THR A 361 9.55 4.09 24.01
N PHE A 362 9.58 4.08 22.67
CA PHE A 362 9.25 2.93 21.82
C PHE A 362 10.09 1.68 22.17
N ASN A 363 11.42 1.84 22.20
CA ASN A 363 12.35 0.73 22.43
C ASN A 363 12.50 0.35 23.93
N SER A 364 11.76 0.99 24.86
CA SER A 364 11.88 0.70 26.30
C SER A 364 11.12 -0.54 26.77
N ALA A 365 10.15 -1.03 25.98
CA ALA A 365 9.26 -2.11 26.37
C ALA A 365 9.98 -3.41 26.76
N THR A 366 9.60 -4.01 27.89
CA THR A 366 10.10 -5.31 28.36
C THR A 366 9.69 -6.47 27.46
N VAL A 367 8.51 -6.39 26.84
CA VAL A 367 8.13 -7.24 25.70
C VAL A 367 7.47 -6.38 24.63
N GLY A 368 8.02 -6.41 23.42
CA GLY A 368 7.50 -5.73 22.24
C GLY A 368 6.91 -6.73 21.23
N ASN A 369 5.75 -6.39 20.68
CA ASN A 369 5.09 -7.11 19.59
C ASN A 369 4.50 -6.10 18.61
N TYR A 370 5.08 -6.02 17.42
CA TYR A 370 5.01 -4.85 16.56
C TYR A 370 4.18 -5.05 15.27
N LEU A 371 3.21 -5.98 15.25
CA LEU A 371 2.24 -6.08 14.14
C LEU A 371 0.92 -6.78 14.49
N TYR A 372 -0.17 -6.30 13.89
CA TYR A 372 -1.54 -6.81 13.96
C TYR A 372 -1.73 -8.32 13.66
N ASN A 373 -0.90 -8.91 12.79
CA ASN A 373 -0.99 -10.33 12.44
C ASN A 373 -0.12 -11.25 13.32
N SER A 374 0.73 -10.68 14.18
CA SER A 374 1.44 -11.42 15.23
C SER A 374 0.56 -11.50 16.47
N ILE A 375 -0.49 -12.32 16.42
CA ILE A 375 -1.38 -12.51 17.57
C ILE A 375 -0.66 -13.33 18.65
N VAL A 376 0.02 -12.63 19.56
CA VAL A 376 0.73 -13.20 20.71
C VAL A 376 -0.26 -13.44 21.85
N PHE A 377 -0.51 -14.72 22.16
CA PHE A 377 -1.38 -15.10 23.27
C PHE A 377 -0.58 -15.31 24.56
N TYR A 378 -0.94 -14.58 25.62
CA TYR A 378 -0.32 -14.65 26.97
C TYR A 378 -1.25 -15.35 27.98
N ILE A 379 -1.53 -16.64 27.80
CA ILE A 379 -2.74 -17.25 28.42
C ILE A 379 -2.50 -18.56 29.18
N PHE A 380 -3.25 -18.66 30.28
CA PHE A 380 -3.15 -19.58 31.43
C PHE A 380 -1.85 -19.46 32.21
N GLN A 381 -1.98 -19.05 33.48
CA GLN A 381 -0.92 -18.50 34.33
C GLN A 381 -0.21 -17.30 33.65
N PRO A 382 -0.64 -16.05 33.95
CA PRO A 382 0.00 -14.85 33.38
C PRO A 382 1.50 -14.84 33.64
N ILE A 383 2.23 -14.07 32.83
CA ILE A 383 3.64 -13.73 33.09
C ILE A 383 3.66 -12.31 33.68
N HIS A 384 4.50 -12.07 34.71
CA HIS A 384 4.69 -10.69 35.15
C HIS A 384 5.76 -10.02 34.30
N PHE A 385 5.33 -9.02 33.53
CA PHE A 385 6.24 -8.08 32.88
C PHE A 385 6.54 -6.93 33.85
N PHE A 386 7.79 -6.45 33.84
CA PHE A 386 8.30 -5.32 34.62
C PHE A 386 9.28 -4.50 33.78
#